data_AF-A0A1F9LYE4-F1
#
_entry.id   AF-A0A1F9LYE4-F1
#
_cell.length_a   1.000
_cell.length_b   1.000
_cell.length_c   1.000
_cell.angle_alpha   90.00
_cell.angle_beta   90.00
_cell.angle_gamma   90.00
#
_symmetry.space_group_name_H-M   'P 1'
#
loop_
_entity.id
_entity.type
_entity.pdbx_description
1 polymer ?
#
loop_
_entity_poly.entity_id
_entity_poly.type
_entity_poly.pdbx_seq_one_letter_code
_entity_poly.pdbx_strand_id
1 'polypeptide(L)'
;MTLIILAAPLFGTSRPLAAENPLQAGKSYFDQGKFDLAHEALLEAFKSDPGNLDISFYLGRAAFEKGDYEAAVMTFDRILIMNPDASRVKLELARSYLKLGATDTARQYFQEVLATDPPAAVRANVEKYLATIQTLTKKHYFSGLVALGYDFNDNVRSAPISETVKTVIGDVTLVGPTSTPQHDQIFSTTVALNHVYSDQDRSRSWKTSGMVYNALYGKQHDLDVSFFNLSTGPAWRSESFLLELYGTASYLNLDDDRYLGSIGAGATATFVIDPRLSVSVQLQLSDNNYFQDANRDAFTTTVAAGPVLTLDKNRLSATISLTDENATHDVYSFLRTGAGLRYDRQLTADLALFASGRYRETNYEGVEALFDKDRLDKIWDMGVGITKVMWRSATQQRQLSVQLSHTYTDANSTIDLYTYEKNVTATLLQFAF
;
A
#
# COMPACT_ATOMS: atom_id res chain seq x y z
N MET A 1 -48.80 -61.54 79.27
CA MET A 1 -48.41 -62.49 78.21
C MET A 1 -47.53 -61.72 77.24
N THR A 2 -46.20 -61.75 77.40
CA THR A 2 -45.24 -62.52 76.55
C THR A 2 -45.35 -62.16 75.06
N LEU A 3 -44.31 -61.77 74.32
CA LEU A 3 -42.95 -62.32 74.25
C LEU A 3 -41.99 -61.32 73.54
N ILE A 4 -40.70 -61.38 73.89
CA ILE A 4 -39.55 -60.66 73.31
C ILE A 4 -39.10 -61.34 72.00
N ILE A 5 -38.69 -60.58 70.98
CA ILE A 5 -37.73 -61.03 69.96
C ILE A 5 -36.72 -59.90 69.66
N LEU A 6 -35.44 -60.24 69.84
CA LEU A 6 -34.22 -59.49 69.50
C LEU A 6 -34.00 -59.46 67.98
N ALA A 7 -33.57 -58.32 67.44
CA ALA A 7 -32.94 -58.26 66.12
C ALA A 7 -31.78 -57.26 66.14
N ALA A 8 -30.56 -57.76 65.92
CA ALA A 8 -29.36 -56.97 65.70
C ALA A 8 -29.14 -56.80 64.18
N PRO A 9 -28.75 -55.61 63.67
CA PRO A 9 -28.21 -55.50 62.34
C PRO A 9 -26.67 -55.46 62.36
N LEU A 10 -26.11 -56.18 61.40
CA LEU A 10 -24.69 -56.31 61.10
C LEU A 10 -24.09 -54.97 60.68
N PHE A 11 -22.89 -54.68 61.18
CA PHE A 11 -22.00 -53.67 60.61
C PHE A 11 -21.47 -54.16 59.26
N GLY A 12 -21.98 -53.59 58.17
CA GLY A 12 -21.35 -53.69 56.85
C GLY A 12 -20.11 -52.81 56.82
N THR A 13 -18.94 -53.42 56.66
CA THR A 13 -17.68 -52.72 56.39
C THR A 13 -17.71 -52.19 54.96
N SER A 14 -17.96 -50.89 54.79
CA SER A 14 -17.68 -50.20 53.54
C SER A 14 -16.17 -50.21 53.30
N ARG A 15 -15.71 -50.95 52.28
CA ARG A 15 -14.36 -50.77 51.71
C ARG A 15 -14.19 -49.29 51.32
N PRO A 16 -13.09 -48.61 51.70
CA PRO A 16 -12.80 -47.32 51.09
C PRO A 16 -12.54 -47.54 49.60
N LEU A 17 -13.18 -46.75 48.72
CA LEU A 17 -12.68 -46.58 47.36
C LEU A 17 -11.20 -46.20 47.49
N ALA A 18 -10.31 -46.95 46.85
CA ALA A 18 -8.91 -46.56 46.75
C ALA A 18 -8.86 -45.12 46.22
N ALA A 19 -8.17 -44.22 46.94
CA ALA A 19 -7.98 -42.85 46.49
C ALA A 19 -7.45 -42.90 45.06
N GLU A 20 -8.23 -42.38 44.09
CA GLU A 20 -7.77 -42.33 42.70
C GLU A 20 -6.43 -41.60 42.66
N ASN A 21 -5.44 -42.20 42.00
CA ASN A 21 -4.13 -41.59 41.83
C ASN A 21 -4.33 -40.17 41.23
N PRO A 22 -3.94 -39.09 41.94
CA PRO A 22 -4.21 -37.72 41.50
C PRO A 22 -3.68 -37.41 40.09
N LEU A 23 -2.56 -38.05 39.69
CA LEU A 23 -2.03 -37.95 38.33
C LEU A 23 -2.99 -38.57 37.30
N GLN A 24 -3.53 -39.76 37.59
CA GLN A 24 -4.44 -40.45 36.68
C GLN A 24 -5.78 -39.72 36.55
N ALA A 25 -6.31 -39.22 37.67
CA ALA A 25 -7.49 -38.36 37.69
C ALA A 25 -7.24 -37.07 36.88
N GLY A 26 -6.09 -36.43 37.09
CA GLY A 26 -5.66 -35.24 36.35
C GLY A 26 -5.57 -35.45 34.84
N LYS A 27 -4.95 -36.54 34.39
CA LYS A 27 -4.91 -36.92 32.96
C LYS A 27 -6.31 -37.19 32.40
N SER A 28 -7.14 -37.93 33.14
CA SER A 28 -8.52 -38.22 32.74
C SER A 28 -9.35 -36.95 32.59
N TYR A 29 -9.24 -36.00 33.53
CA TYR A 29 -9.89 -34.70 33.40
C TYR A 29 -9.35 -33.89 32.22
N PHE A 30 -8.04 -33.93 31.98
CA PHE A 30 -7.42 -33.27 30.84
C PHE A 30 -7.97 -33.81 29.51
N ASP A 31 -8.05 -35.12 29.36
CA ASP A 31 -8.55 -35.78 28.15
C ASP A 31 -10.05 -35.52 27.93
N GLN A 32 -10.81 -35.28 29.01
CA GLN A 32 -12.22 -34.85 28.97
C GLN A 32 -12.39 -33.34 28.68
N GLY A 33 -11.32 -32.57 28.54
CA GLY A 33 -11.36 -31.11 28.36
C GLY A 33 -11.74 -30.33 29.62
N LYS A 34 -11.75 -30.98 30.79
CA LYS A 34 -12.05 -30.36 32.10
C LYS A 34 -10.78 -29.78 32.70
N PHE A 35 -10.24 -28.73 32.08
CA PHE A 35 -8.89 -28.24 32.37
C PHE A 35 -8.69 -27.70 33.79
N ASP A 36 -9.71 -27.07 34.38
CA ASP A 36 -9.63 -26.61 35.78
C ASP A 36 -9.50 -27.78 36.75
N LEU A 37 -10.37 -28.79 36.63
CA LEU A 37 -10.31 -30.02 37.44
C LEU A 37 -9.02 -30.80 37.19
N ALA A 38 -8.54 -30.82 35.93
CA ALA A 38 -7.26 -31.41 35.59
C ALA A 38 -6.12 -30.72 36.32
N HIS A 39 -6.09 -29.38 36.28
CA HIS A 39 -5.07 -28.58 36.94
C HIS A 39 -5.08 -28.79 38.46
N GLU A 40 -6.24 -28.83 39.11
CA GLU A 40 -6.35 -29.11 40.55
C GLU A 40 -5.82 -30.49 40.92
N ALA A 41 -6.24 -31.53 40.21
CA ALA A 41 -5.79 -32.90 40.47
C ALA A 41 -4.28 -33.07 40.19
N LEU A 42 -3.76 -32.44 39.13
CA LEU A 42 -2.33 -32.44 38.79
C LEU A 42 -1.49 -31.64 39.78
N LEU A 43 -2.03 -30.55 40.35
CA LEU A 43 -1.37 -29.79 41.40
C LEU A 43 -1.23 -30.62 42.69
N GLU A 44 -2.25 -31.41 43.04
CA GLU A 44 -2.19 -32.32 44.18
C GLU A 44 -1.20 -33.47 43.94
N ALA A 45 -1.18 -34.03 42.72
CA ALA A 45 -0.17 -34.99 42.30
C ALA A 45 1.25 -34.40 42.43
N PHE A 46 1.42 -33.15 42.01
CA PHE A 46 2.70 -32.45 42.03
C PHE A 46 3.23 -32.19 43.44
N LYS A 47 2.35 -31.91 44.42
CA LYS A 47 2.76 -31.79 45.84
C LYS A 47 3.34 -33.09 46.39
N SER A 48 2.77 -34.22 45.96
CA SER A 48 3.18 -35.55 46.42
C SER A 48 4.48 -36.02 45.77
N ASP A 49 4.72 -35.66 44.51
CA ASP A 49 5.95 -36.00 43.78
C ASP A 49 6.39 -34.84 42.85
N PRO A 50 7.05 -33.80 43.39
CA PRO A 50 7.48 -32.64 42.59
C PRO A 50 8.55 -32.99 41.54
N GLY A 51 9.24 -34.12 41.69
CA GLY A 51 10.30 -34.55 40.77
C GLY A 51 9.78 -35.18 39.47
N ASN A 52 8.48 -35.48 39.42
CA ASN A 52 7.88 -36.19 38.30
C ASN A 52 7.65 -35.25 37.10
N LEU A 53 8.42 -35.46 36.03
CA LEU A 53 8.33 -34.65 34.81
C LEU A 53 7.00 -34.88 34.07
N ASP A 54 6.36 -36.03 34.21
CA ASP A 54 5.07 -36.32 33.58
C ASP A 54 3.94 -35.54 34.26
N ILE A 55 3.95 -35.44 35.60
CA ILE A 55 3.04 -34.57 36.33
C ILE A 55 3.23 -33.13 35.89
N SER A 56 4.48 -32.67 35.84
CA SER A 56 4.82 -31.29 35.41
C SER A 56 4.35 -31.04 33.98
N PHE A 57 4.53 -32.00 33.07
CA PHE A 57 4.14 -31.87 31.68
C PHE A 57 2.62 -31.70 31.52
N TYR A 58 1.83 -32.56 32.18
CA TYR A 58 0.37 -32.43 32.13
C TYR A 58 -0.11 -31.19 32.88
N LEU A 59 0.53 -30.78 33.98
CA LEU A 59 0.20 -29.57 34.70
C LEU A 59 0.38 -28.32 33.83
N GLY A 60 1.51 -28.22 33.12
CA GLY A 60 1.77 -27.14 32.17
C GLY A 60 0.78 -27.14 31.00
N ARG A 61 0.39 -28.30 30.48
CA ARG A 61 -0.64 -28.40 29.43
C ARG A 61 -2.01 -27.99 29.94
N ALA A 62 -2.40 -28.40 31.14
CA ALA A 62 -3.67 -27.99 31.75
C ALA A 62 -3.69 -26.47 31.95
N ALA A 63 -2.59 -25.87 32.41
CA ALA A 63 -2.43 -24.42 32.52
C ALA A 63 -2.57 -23.71 31.16
N PHE A 64 -1.95 -24.24 30.11
CA PHE A 64 -2.07 -23.70 28.75
C PHE A 64 -3.52 -23.71 28.24
N GLU A 65 -4.21 -24.86 28.36
CA GLU A 65 -5.56 -25.02 27.81
C GLU A 65 -6.62 -24.20 28.57
N LYS A 66 -6.39 -23.89 29.85
CA LYS A 66 -7.24 -22.95 30.61
C LYS A 66 -6.90 -21.46 30.37
N GLY A 67 -5.86 -21.16 29.57
CA GLY A 67 -5.45 -19.80 29.21
C GLY A 67 -4.43 -19.14 30.16
N ASP A 68 -3.87 -19.89 31.11
CA ASP A 68 -2.83 -19.43 32.05
C ASP A 68 -1.44 -19.75 31.45
N TYR A 69 -1.06 -18.96 30.46
CA TYR A 69 0.12 -19.22 29.65
C TYR A 69 1.42 -18.97 30.43
N GLU A 70 1.43 -18.03 31.38
CA GLU A 70 2.55 -17.77 32.28
C GLU A 70 2.85 -18.99 33.16
N ALA A 71 1.84 -19.58 33.80
CA ALA A 71 2.02 -20.80 34.59
C ALA A 71 2.46 -21.98 33.72
N ALA A 72 1.95 -22.07 32.49
CA ALA A 72 2.40 -23.07 31.53
C ALA A 72 3.89 -22.93 31.22
N VAL A 73 4.36 -21.70 30.90
CA VAL A 73 5.79 -21.41 30.65
C VAL A 73 6.64 -21.81 31.86
N MET A 74 6.30 -21.35 33.06
CA MET A 74 7.07 -21.68 34.27
C MET A 74 7.17 -23.18 34.50
N THR A 75 6.08 -23.91 34.25
CA THR A 75 6.03 -25.36 34.44
C THR A 75 6.89 -26.09 33.40
N PHE A 76 6.82 -25.67 32.13
CA PHE A 76 7.60 -26.28 31.07
C PHE A 76 9.10 -25.94 31.13
N ASP A 77 9.46 -24.71 31.54
CA ASP A 77 10.87 -24.31 31.74
C ASP A 77 11.54 -25.20 32.78
N ARG A 78 10.83 -25.54 33.87
CA ARG A 78 11.32 -26.50 34.87
C ARG A 78 11.64 -27.87 34.26
N ILE A 79 10.84 -28.32 33.30
CA ILE A 79 11.09 -29.59 32.61
C ILE A 79 12.35 -29.48 31.73
N LEU A 80 12.54 -28.35 31.03
CA LEU A 80 13.74 -28.13 30.22
C LEU A 80 15.02 -28.00 31.04
N ILE A 81 14.97 -27.50 32.27
CA ILE A 81 16.14 -27.50 33.18
C ILE A 81 16.63 -28.94 33.43
N MET A 82 15.70 -29.88 33.57
CA MET A 82 16.02 -31.29 33.83
C MET A 82 16.28 -32.10 32.56
N ASN A 83 15.64 -31.73 31.44
CA ASN A 83 15.77 -32.38 30.15
C ASN A 83 15.79 -31.33 29.01
N PRO A 84 16.98 -30.78 28.69
CA PRO A 84 17.12 -29.73 27.68
C PRO A 84 16.71 -30.14 26.27
N ASP A 85 16.68 -31.43 25.96
CA ASP A 85 16.41 -31.98 24.62
C ASP A 85 14.95 -32.41 24.43
N ALA A 86 14.07 -32.14 25.40
CA ALA A 86 12.67 -32.50 25.36
C ALA A 86 11.89 -31.70 24.29
N SER A 87 11.98 -32.14 23.03
CA SER A 87 11.36 -31.47 21.87
C SER A 87 9.85 -31.22 22.03
N ARG A 88 9.14 -32.15 22.66
CA ARG A 88 7.70 -31.98 22.94
C ARG A 88 7.44 -30.82 23.90
N VAL A 89 8.31 -30.61 24.89
CA VAL A 89 8.20 -29.50 25.85
C VAL A 89 8.54 -28.18 25.17
N LYS A 90 9.58 -28.16 24.32
CA LYS A 90 9.91 -26.98 23.49
C LYS A 90 8.74 -26.56 22.61
N LEU A 91 8.00 -27.52 22.04
CA LEU A 91 6.79 -27.24 21.27
C LEU A 91 5.70 -26.56 22.12
N GLU A 92 5.45 -27.05 23.33
CA GLU A 92 4.46 -26.45 24.22
C GLU A 92 4.90 -25.07 24.71
N LEU A 93 6.18 -24.86 25.01
CA LEU A 93 6.74 -23.54 25.31
C LEU A 93 6.57 -22.57 24.13
N ALA A 94 6.86 -23.01 22.91
CA ALA A 94 6.67 -22.20 21.72
C ALA A 94 5.21 -21.74 21.57
N ARG A 95 4.25 -22.64 21.81
CA ARG A 95 2.81 -22.31 21.81
C ARG A 95 2.46 -21.32 22.91
N SER A 96 2.96 -21.52 24.14
CA SER A 96 2.71 -20.62 25.27
C SER A 96 3.29 -19.21 25.04
N TYR A 97 4.54 -19.11 24.60
CA TYR A 97 5.16 -17.82 24.26
C TYR A 97 4.43 -17.10 23.12
N LEU A 98 3.93 -17.84 22.13
CA LEU A 98 3.12 -17.25 21.06
C LEU A 98 1.83 -16.64 21.61
N LYS A 99 1.17 -17.30 22.56
CA LYS A 99 -0.05 -16.80 23.21
C LYS A 99 0.21 -15.57 24.10
N LEU A 100 1.41 -15.47 24.66
CA LEU A 100 1.89 -14.30 25.42
C LEU A 100 2.37 -13.15 24.53
N GLY A 101 2.37 -13.30 23.20
CA GLY A 101 2.87 -12.29 22.26
C GLY A 101 4.40 -12.24 22.13
N ALA A 102 5.13 -13.11 22.84
CA ALA A 102 6.58 -13.27 22.75
C ALA A 102 6.99 -14.03 21.48
N THR A 103 6.69 -13.44 20.33
CA THR A 103 6.79 -14.07 19.00
C THR A 103 8.21 -14.49 18.61
N ASP A 104 9.24 -13.75 19.02
CA ASP A 104 10.64 -14.10 18.74
C ASP A 104 11.07 -15.35 19.52
N THR A 105 10.75 -15.42 20.82
CA THR A 105 11.00 -16.61 21.66
C THR A 105 10.22 -17.81 21.16
N ALA A 106 8.94 -17.61 20.79
CA ALA A 106 8.13 -18.66 20.19
C ALA A 106 8.76 -19.19 18.89
N ARG A 107 9.23 -18.28 18.01
CA ARG A 107 9.89 -18.63 16.75
C ARG A 107 11.14 -19.49 16.99
N GLN A 108 11.97 -19.10 17.96
CA GLN A 108 13.18 -19.85 18.30
C GLN A 108 12.84 -21.29 18.71
N TYR A 109 11.94 -21.49 19.66
CA TYR A 109 11.56 -22.84 20.10
C TYR A 109 10.90 -23.66 18.98
N PHE A 110 10.07 -23.06 18.13
CA PHE A 110 9.53 -23.75 16.95
C PHE A 110 10.64 -24.20 15.98
N GLN A 111 11.67 -23.38 15.76
CA GLN A 111 12.81 -23.76 14.92
C GLN A 111 13.65 -24.87 15.55
N GLU A 112 13.85 -24.84 16.87
CA GLU A 112 14.52 -25.94 17.59
C GLU A 112 13.75 -27.26 17.46
N VAL A 113 12.40 -27.23 17.51
CA VAL A 113 11.56 -28.43 17.30
C VAL A 113 11.70 -28.95 15.86
N LEU A 114 11.81 -28.09 14.85
CA LEU A 114 12.04 -28.54 13.47
C LEU A 114 13.43 -29.17 13.27
N ALA A 115 14.42 -28.74 14.05
CA ALA A 115 15.79 -29.26 13.97
C ALA A 115 15.93 -30.71 14.49
N THR A 116 14.92 -31.26 15.19
CA THR A 116 14.96 -32.62 15.75
C THR A 116 14.27 -33.68 14.89
N ASP A 117 14.05 -33.39 13.60
CA ASP A 117 13.34 -34.25 12.63
C ASP A 117 11.99 -34.77 13.18
N PRO A 118 11.05 -33.87 13.53
CA PRO A 118 9.79 -34.27 14.14
C PRO A 118 8.89 -34.98 13.12
N PRO A 119 7.93 -35.80 13.58
CA PRO A 119 6.96 -36.45 12.70
C PRO A 119 6.26 -35.46 11.77
N ALA A 120 5.89 -35.91 10.56
CA ALA A 120 5.34 -35.05 9.51
C ALA A 120 4.16 -34.17 9.97
N ALA A 121 3.25 -34.70 10.80
CA ALA A 121 2.13 -33.94 11.35
C ALA A 121 2.57 -32.82 12.30
N VAL A 122 3.60 -33.06 13.12
CA VAL A 122 4.17 -32.06 14.02
C VAL A 122 4.88 -30.98 13.21
N ARG A 123 5.68 -31.37 12.21
CA ARG A 123 6.33 -30.45 11.27
C ARG A 123 5.32 -29.50 10.61
N ALA A 124 4.26 -30.03 10.02
CA ALA A 124 3.22 -29.22 9.38
C ALA A 124 2.54 -28.23 10.34
N ASN A 125 2.29 -28.65 11.59
CA ASN A 125 1.73 -27.76 12.61
C ASN A 125 2.70 -26.64 13.02
N VAL A 126 3.99 -26.98 13.20
CA VAL A 126 5.02 -25.99 13.52
C VAL A 126 5.21 -24.98 12.39
N GLU A 127 5.26 -25.44 11.13
CA GLU A 127 5.32 -24.58 9.95
C GLU A 127 4.13 -23.62 9.87
N LYS A 128 2.92 -24.08 10.24
CA LYS A 128 1.73 -23.22 10.34
C LYS A 128 1.88 -22.13 11.40
N TYR A 129 2.45 -22.45 12.57
CA TYR A 129 2.73 -21.45 13.61
C TYR A 129 3.79 -20.45 13.15
N LEU A 130 4.86 -20.91 12.51
CA LEU A 130 5.90 -20.05 11.96
C LEU A 130 5.37 -19.12 10.86
N ALA A 131 4.50 -19.61 9.97
CA ALA A 131 3.82 -18.78 8.97
C ALA A 131 2.90 -17.72 9.62
N THR A 132 2.23 -18.08 10.72
CA THR A 132 1.42 -17.15 11.51
C THR A 132 2.31 -16.06 12.14
N ILE A 133 3.41 -16.45 12.78
CA ILE A 133 4.40 -15.53 13.33
C ILE A 133 4.95 -14.61 12.24
N GLN A 134 5.31 -15.15 11.07
CA GLN A 134 5.80 -14.35 9.96
C GLN A 134 4.78 -13.31 9.51
N THR A 135 3.50 -13.67 9.47
CA THR A 135 2.41 -12.74 9.12
C THR A 135 2.24 -11.65 10.18
N LEU A 136 2.25 -12.03 11.47
CA LEU A 136 2.15 -11.10 12.60
C LEU A 136 3.37 -10.16 12.74
N THR A 137 4.54 -10.59 12.25
CA THR A 137 5.79 -9.83 12.36
C THR A 137 6.19 -9.15 11.05
N LYS A 138 5.37 -9.27 9.99
CA LYS A 138 5.62 -8.63 8.70
C LYS A 138 5.46 -7.11 8.83
N LYS A 139 6.59 -6.41 8.73
CA LYS A 139 6.63 -4.94 8.75
C LYS A 139 6.75 -4.31 7.37
N HIS A 140 7.23 -5.06 6.37
CA HIS A 140 7.50 -4.54 5.03
C HIS A 140 6.43 -5.01 4.05
N TYR A 141 5.86 -4.06 3.32
CA TYR A 141 4.85 -4.29 2.29
C TYR A 141 5.32 -3.61 1.00
N PHE A 142 5.31 -4.35 -0.10
CA PHE A 142 5.66 -3.84 -1.41
C PHE A 142 4.46 -3.96 -2.33
N SER A 143 4.23 -2.93 -3.12
CA SER A 143 3.31 -2.95 -4.26
C SER A 143 3.90 -2.16 -5.40
N GLY A 144 3.42 -2.42 -6.62
CA GLY A 144 3.96 -1.70 -7.77
C GLY A 144 3.12 -1.79 -9.03
N LEU A 145 3.58 -1.05 -10.03
CA LEU A 145 3.04 -1.01 -11.38
C LEU A 145 4.20 -1.05 -12.37
N VAL A 146 4.13 -1.95 -13.33
CA VAL A 146 4.92 -1.88 -14.56
C VAL A 146 3.95 -1.66 -15.70
N ALA A 147 4.16 -0.61 -16.51
CA ALA A 147 3.31 -0.31 -17.64
C ALA A 147 4.14 -0.06 -18.90
N LEU A 148 3.67 -0.57 -20.04
CA LEU A 148 4.23 -0.36 -21.36
C LEU A 148 3.16 0.31 -22.23
N GLY A 149 3.45 1.50 -22.73
CA GLY A 149 2.55 2.31 -23.53
C GLY A 149 3.01 2.41 -24.99
N TYR A 150 2.03 2.52 -25.88
CA TYR A 150 2.24 2.81 -27.29
C TYR A 150 1.18 3.79 -27.75
N ASP A 151 1.61 5.02 -28.06
CA ASP A 151 0.74 6.16 -28.27
C ASP A 151 0.92 6.72 -29.67
N PHE A 152 -0.17 7.16 -30.29
CA PHE A 152 -0.18 7.93 -31.53
C PHE A 152 -0.61 9.36 -31.21
N ASN A 153 0.23 10.33 -31.55
CA ASN A 153 -0.03 11.75 -31.34
C ASN A 153 0.04 12.46 -32.69
N ASP A 154 -0.97 13.27 -33.03
CA ASP A 154 -1.05 14.00 -34.31
C ASP A 154 -0.33 15.36 -34.30
N ASN A 155 0.04 15.87 -33.12
CA ASN A 155 0.73 17.14 -32.94
C ASN A 155 1.69 17.10 -31.73
N VAL A 156 2.80 16.38 -31.87
CA VAL A 156 3.77 16.15 -30.77
C VAL A 156 4.46 17.41 -30.27
N ARG A 157 4.67 18.40 -31.15
CA ARG A 157 5.28 19.69 -30.79
C ARG A 157 4.29 20.73 -30.29
N SER A 158 2.99 20.39 -30.24
CA SER A 158 1.93 21.35 -29.92
C SER A 158 2.03 22.60 -30.82
N ALA A 159 2.28 22.37 -32.12
CA ALA A 159 2.41 23.42 -33.11
C ALA A 159 1.11 24.24 -33.20
N PRO A 160 1.21 25.55 -33.43
CA PRO A 160 0.05 26.43 -33.40
C PRO A 160 -0.91 26.16 -34.56
N ILE A 161 -2.19 26.49 -34.34
CA ILE A 161 -3.24 26.42 -35.38
C ILE A 161 -2.97 27.46 -36.48
N SER A 162 -2.43 28.62 -36.11
CA SER A 162 -2.13 29.70 -37.05
C SER A 162 -0.68 29.64 -37.52
N GLU A 163 -0.48 29.66 -38.82
CA GLU A 163 0.86 29.81 -39.44
C GLU A 163 1.38 31.26 -39.37
N THR A 164 0.55 32.22 -38.96
CA THR A 164 0.93 33.63 -38.80
C THR A 164 0.59 34.12 -37.40
N VAL A 165 1.56 34.75 -36.75
CA VAL A 165 1.39 35.28 -35.39
C VAL A 165 1.59 36.80 -35.43
N LYS A 166 0.69 37.52 -34.77
CA LYS A 166 0.74 38.98 -34.66
C LYS A 166 1.77 39.38 -33.61
N THR A 167 2.77 40.17 -34.00
CA THR A 167 3.83 40.67 -33.10
C THR A 167 3.88 42.19 -33.11
N VAL A 168 4.65 42.79 -32.19
CA VAL A 168 4.87 44.25 -32.18
C VAL A 168 5.67 44.76 -33.39
N ILE A 169 6.39 43.88 -34.08
CA ILE A 169 7.17 44.20 -35.28
C ILE A 169 6.42 43.90 -36.59
N GLY A 170 5.13 43.52 -36.51
CA GLY A 170 4.28 43.14 -37.64
C GLY A 170 3.86 41.67 -37.58
N ASP A 171 3.08 41.25 -38.58
CA ASP A 171 2.65 39.85 -38.69
C ASP A 171 3.83 38.99 -39.16
N VAL A 172 4.15 37.94 -38.40
CA VAL A 172 5.26 37.02 -38.68
C VAL A 172 4.69 35.66 -39.08
N THR A 173 5.02 35.21 -40.29
CA THR A 173 4.73 33.84 -40.73
C THR A 173 5.75 32.88 -40.12
N LEU A 174 5.26 31.87 -39.42
CA LEU A 174 6.06 30.82 -38.81
C LEU A 174 6.60 29.89 -39.90
N VAL A 175 7.91 29.72 -39.94
CA VAL A 175 8.59 28.88 -40.92
C VAL A 175 9.39 27.77 -40.23
N GLY A 176 9.48 26.63 -40.89
CA GLY A 176 10.27 25.50 -40.43
C GLY A 176 9.42 24.31 -39.96
N PRO A 177 10.07 23.19 -39.62
CA PRO A 177 9.36 21.94 -39.31
C PRO A 177 8.52 22.01 -38.03
N THR A 178 8.79 22.96 -37.12
CA THR A 178 8.08 23.10 -35.85
C THR A 178 6.82 23.97 -35.94
N SER A 179 6.57 24.65 -37.08
CA SER A 179 5.41 25.55 -37.23
C SER A 179 4.12 24.84 -37.63
N THR A 180 4.20 23.60 -38.10
CA THR A 180 3.04 22.79 -38.52
C THR A 180 2.87 21.57 -37.63
N PRO A 181 1.63 21.08 -37.40
CA PRO A 181 1.39 19.85 -36.65
C PRO A 181 2.21 18.67 -37.18
N GLN A 182 2.86 17.96 -36.27
CA GLN A 182 3.67 16.79 -36.58
C GLN A 182 3.13 15.57 -35.86
N HIS A 183 2.92 14.49 -36.60
CA HIS A 183 2.50 13.22 -36.03
C HIS A 183 3.69 12.34 -35.64
N ASP A 184 3.58 11.63 -34.53
CA ASP A 184 4.55 10.60 -34.11
C ASP A 184 3.89 9.44 -33.35
N GLN A 185 4.68 8.38 -33.21
CA GLN A 185 4.43 7.25 -32.33
C GLN A 185 5.35 7.36 -31.13
N ILE A 186 4.82 7.12 -29.92
CA ILE A 186 5.56 7.24 -28.67
C ILE A 186 5.53 5.89 -27.97
N PHE A 187 6.69 5.35 -27.63
CA PHE A 187 6.81 4.18 -26.78
C PHE A 187 7.12 4.63 -25.34
N SER A 188 6.23 4.31 -24.41
CA SER A 188 6.40 4.71 -23.01
C SER A 188 6.59 3.52 -22.08
N THR A 189 7.36 3.70 -21.02
CA THR A 189 7.54 2.70 -19.96
C THR A 189 7.42 3.38 -18.61
N THR A 190 6.54 2.86 -17.75
CA THR A 190 6.40 3.32 -16.37
C THR A 190 6.74 2.17 -15.43
N VAL A 191 7.63 2.41 -14.47
CA VAL A 191 7.87 1.51 -13.33
C VAL A 191 7.65 2.30 -12.06
N ALA A 192 6.63 1.93 -11.29
CA ALA A 192 6.35 2.50 -9.98
C ALA A 192 6.46 1.42 -8.90
N LEU A 193 7.19 1.72 -7.82
CA LEU A 193 7.37 0.85 -6.67
C LEU A 193 7.01 1.59 -5.40
N ASN A 194 6.21 0.97 -4.56
CA ASN A 194 5.83 1.47 -3.24
C ASN A 194 6.32 0.49 -2.19
N HIS A 195 6.98 1.03 -1.17
CA HIS A 195 7.37 0.31 0.03
C HIS A 195 6.70 0.97 1.24
N VAL A 196 6.04 0.17 2.05
CA VAL A 196 5.46 0.59 3.33
C VAL A 196 6.14 -0.21 4.43
N TYR A 197 6.83 0.48 5.32
CA TYR A 197 7.23 -0.05 6.61
C TYR A 197 6.18 0.32 7.64
N SER A 198 5.62 -0.65 8.36
CA SER A 198 4.50 -0.42 9.28
C SER A 198 4.62 -1.25 10.55
N ASP A 199 4.03 -0.73 11.63
CA ASP A 199 3.68 -1.51 12.83
C ASP A 199 2.57 -2.54 12.56
N GLN A 200 2.24 -3.34 13.59
CA GLN A 200 1.27 -4.44 13.46
C GLN A 200 -0.15 -3.96 13.13
N ASP A 201 -0.56 -2.80 13.68
CA ASP A 201 -1.90 -2.24 13.48
C ASP A 201 -2.01 -1.30 12.26
N ARG A 202 -0.87 -0.98 11.63
CA ARG A 202 -0.73 -0.06 10.50
C ARG A 202 -1.25 1.35 10.76
N SER A 203 -1.32 1.74 12.03
CA SER A 203 -1.68 3.10 12.43
C SER A 203 -0.54 4.08 12.13
N ARG A 204 0.71 3.60 12.16
CA ARG A 204 1.90 4.38 11.82
C ARG A 204 2.74 3.64 10.81
N SER A 205 3.12 4.35 9.76
CA SER A 205 3.94 3.80 8.71
C SER A 205 4.95 4.80 8.19
N TRP A 206 5.99 4.27 7.56
CA TRP A 206 6.90 5.03 6.72
C TRP A 206 6.71 4.53 5.29
N LYS A 207 6.41 5.46 4.38
CA LYS A 207 6.16 5.15 2.97
C LYS A 207 7.30 5.68 2.13
N THR A 208 7.74 4.87 1.18
CA THR A 208 8.70 5.25 0.14
C THR A 208 8.12 4.84 -1.20
N SER A 209 8.03 5.79 -2.14
CA SER A 209 7.51 5.57 -3.48
C SER A 209 8.52 6.05 -4.51
N GLY A 210 8.89 5.18 -5.43
CA GLY A 210 9.76 5.51 -6.57
C GLY A 210 9.02 5.31 -7.89
N MET A 211 9.22 6.20 -8.85
CA MET A 211 8.70 6.09 -10.20
C MET A 211 9.78 6.43 -11.23
N VAL A 212 9.90 5.59 -12.25
CA VAL A 212 10.63 5.89 -13.48
C VAL A 212 9.61 5.91 -14.62
N TYR A 213 9.67 6.94 -15.46
CA TYR A 213 8.87 7.07 -16.67
C TYR A 213 9.80 7.40 -17.83
N ASN A 214 9.73 6.65 -18.91
CA ASN A 214 10.43 6.95 -20.15
C ASN A 214 9.40 7.12 -21.26
N ALA A 215 9.61 8.07 -22.16
CA ALA A 215 8.85 8.26 -23.40
C ALA A 215 9.83 8.46 -24.54
N LEU A 216 9.86 7.51 -25.47
CA LEU A 216 10.72 7.50 -26.64
C LEU A 216 9.87 7.78 -27.88
N TYR A 217 10.17 8.86 -28.58
CA TYR A 217 9.53 9.33 -29.79
C TYR A 217 10.12 8.62 -31.00
N GLY A 218 9.27 8.18 -31.92
CA GLY A 218 9.68 7.40 -33.09
C GLY A 218 10.41 8.22 -34.14
N LYS A 219 10.10 9.52 -34.25
CA LYS A 219 10.71 10.44 -35.23
C LYS A 219 11.34 11.67 -34.57
N GLN A 220 10.72 12.21 -33.52
CA GLN A 220 11.18 13.44 -32.85
C GLN A 220 12.01 13.11 -31.61
N HIS A 221 13.20 12.55 -31.78
CA HIS A 221 14.07 12.12 -30.68
C HIS A 221 14.49 13.25 -29.73
N ASP A 222 14.49 14.50 -30.20
CA ASP A 222 14.71 15.69 -29.35
C ASP A 222 13.61 15.92 -28.31
N LEU A 223 12.53 15.13 -28.38
CA LEU A 223 11.45 15.10 -27.39
C LEU A 223 11.55 13.89 -26.46
N ASP A 224 12.57 13.04 -26.57
CA ASP A 224 12.73 11.87 -25.71
C ASP A 224 12.88 12.30 -24.25
N VAL A 225 12.03 11.73 -23.39
CA VAL A 225 11.95 12.08 -21.97
C VAL A 225 12.28 10.87 -21.11
N SER A 226 13.12 11.09 -20.11
CA SER A 226 13.30 10.18 -18.97
C SER A 226 13.06 10.93 -17.67
N PHE A 227 12.09 10.49 -16.89
CA PHE A 227 11.68 11.10 -15.64
C PHE A 227 11.81 10.12 -14.48
N PHE A 228 12.44 10.57 -13.40
CA PHE A 228 12.54 9.86 -12.13
C PHE A 228 11.91 10.69 -11.03
N ASN A 229 11.15 10.04 -10.14
CA ASN A 229 10.61 10.64 -8.93
C ASN A 229 10.75 9.69 -7.75
N LEU A 230 11.19 10.23 -6.62
CA LEU A 230 11.25 9.54 -5.34
C LEU A 230 10.52 10.39 -4.30
N SER A 231 9.64 9.76 -3.53
CA SER A 231 9.07 10.36 -2.34
C SER A 231 9.24 9.44 -1.14
N THR A 232 9.40 10.03 0.04
CA THR A 232 9.52 9.26 1.27
C THR A 232 9.08 10.06 2.48
N GLY A 233 8.40 9.41 3.42
CA GLY A 233 8.08 10.02 4.71
C GLY A 233 7.04 9.28 5.55
N PRO A 234 6.72 9.81 6.74
CA PRO A 234 5.80 9.20 7.66
C PRO A 234 4.34 9.33 7.23
N ALA A 235 3.53 8.35 7.61
CA ALA A 235 2.09 8.36 7.43
C ALA A 235 1.38 7.83 8.68
N TRP A 236 0.27 8.49 9.02
CA TRP A 236 -0.59 8.16 10.15
C TRP A 236 -2.00 7.84 9.65
N ARG A 237 -2.54 6.72 10.10
CA ARG A 237 -3.84 6.21 9.65
C ARG A 237 -4.75 5.94 10.84
N SER A 238 -6.00 6.36 10.73
CA SER A 238 -7.13 5.92 11.54
C SER A 238 -8.23 5.36 10.62
N GLU A 239 -9.40 5.05 11.17
CA GLU A 239 -10.54 4.56 10.39
C GLU A 239 -11.09 5.60 9.41
N SER A 240 -11.09 6.88 9.79
CA SER A 240 -11.68 7.99 9.03
C SER A 240 -10.65 8.96 8.45
N PHE A 241 -9.35 8.73 8.67
CA PHE A 241 -8.31 9.69 8.33
C PHE A 241 -6.98 9.03 7.94
N LEU A 242 -6.29 9.62 6.96
CA LEU A 242 -4.92 9.29 6.58
C LEU A 242 -4.15 10.58 6.33
N LEU A 243 -3.08 10.80 7.09
CA LEU A 243 -2.12 11.89 6.86
C LEU A 243 -0.81 11.30 6.36
N GLU A 244 -0.26 11.89 5.30
CA GLU A 244 1.04 11.55 4.74
C GLU A 244 1.85 12.83 4.66
N LEU A 245 3.04 12.84 5.26
CA LEU A 245 4.03 13.89 5.08
C LEU A 245 5.22 13.27 4.37
N TYR A 246 5.78 13.96 3.38
CA TYR A 246 6.83 13.37 2.56
C TYR A 246 7.79 14.43 2.02
N GLY A 247 9.06 14.06 1.88
CA GLY A 247 10.00 14.75 1.01
C GLY A 247 9.93 14.17 -0.40
N THR A 248 10.21 14.97 -1.41
CA THR A 248 10.28 14.56 -2.81
C THR A 248 11.62 14.95 -3.44
N ALA A 249 12.13 14.09 -4.30
CA ALA A 249 13.21 14.42 -5.22
C ALA A 249 12.82 13.90 -6.61
N SER A 250 12.90 14.74 -7.62
CA SER A 250 12.60 14.35 -8.99
C SER A 250 13.60 14.93 -9.97
N TYR A 251 13.67 14.30 -11.13
CA TYR A 251 14.68 14.56 -12.12
C TYR A 251 14.14 14.21 -13.51
N LEU A 252 14.33 15.10 -14.47
CA LEU A 252 13.90 14.96 -15.85
C LEU A 252 15.07 15.20 -16.81
N ASN A 253 15.30 14.23 -17.69
CA ASN A 253 16.10 14.40 -18.90
C ASN A 253 15.18 14.65 -20.10
N LEU A 254 15.63 15.53 -21.00
CA LEU A 254 15.03 15.81 -22.29
C LEU A 254 16.15 15.75 -23.34
N ASP A 255 15.98 14.96 -24.40
CA ASP A 255 17.01 14.76 -25.44
C ASP A 255 18.37 14.30 -24.86
N ASP A 256 18.32 13.33 -23.94
CA ASP A 256 19.45 12.83 -23.15
C ASP A 256 20.18 13.85 -22.25
N ASP A 257 19.80 15.13 -22.33
CA ASP A 257 20.34 16.20 -21.51
C ASP A 257 19.55 16.41 -20.23
N ARG A 258 20.26 16.88 -19.20
CA ARG A 258 19.64 17.23 -17.92
C ARG A 258 18.76 18.45 -18.15
N TYR A 259 17.47 18.33 -17.87
CA TYR A 259 16.51 19.40 -18.11
C TYR A 259 16.05 20.05 -16.81
N LEU A 260 15.50 19.25 -15.89
CA LEU A 260 14.91 19.74 -14.64
C LEU A 260 15.30 18.84 -13.46
N GLY A 261 15.80 19.44 -12.38
CA GLY A 261 15.94 18.82 -11.07
C GLY A 261 15.01 19.49 -10.07
N SER A 262 14.39 18.72 -9.18
CA SER A 262 13.46 19.28 -8.20
C SER A 262 13.57 18.59 -6.85
N ILE A 263 13.59 19.38 -5.78
CA ILE A 263 13.55 18.90 -4.39
C ILE A 263 12.37 19.59 -3.72
N GLY A 264 11.59 18.83 -2.96
CA GLY A 264 10.37 19.36 -2.38
C GLY A 264 9.91 18.63 -1.13
N ALA A 265 8.79 19.09 -0.61
CA ALA A 265 8.06 18.47 0.47
C ALA A 265 6.56 18.57 0.20
N GLY A 266 5.79 17.65 0.76
CA GLY A 266 4.34 17.67 0.63
C GLY A 266 3.63 17.05 1.81
N ALA A 267 2.33 17.34 1.86
CA ALA A 267 1.39 16.79 2.80
C ALA A 267 0.14 16.34 2.05
N THR A 268 -0.37 15.16 2.34
CA THR A 268 -1.66 14.68 1.85
C THR A 268 -2.52 14.26 3.05
N ALA A 269 -3.68 14.88 3.19
CA ALA A 269 -4.68 14.55 4.19
C ALA A 269 -5.92 13.99 3.50
N THR A 270 -6.23 12.71 3.75
CA THR A 270 -7.41 12.03 3.23
C THR A 270 -8.41 11.80 4.36
N PHE A 271 -9.61 12.33 4.20
CA PHE A 271 -10.74 12.13 5.10
C PHE A 271 -11.69 11.11 4.47
N VAL A 272 -11.89 9.98 5.14
CA VAL A 272 -12.88 8.96 4.77
C VAL A 272 -14.15 9.30 5.54
N ILE A 273 -15.10 9.97 4.87
CA ILE A 273 -16.36 10.42 5.46
C ILE A 273 -17.26 9.20 5.70
N ASP A 274 -17.32 8.31 4.71
CA ASP A 274 -17.92 6.97 4.79
C ASP A 274 -17.22 6.04 3.78
N PRO A 275 -17.50 4.72 3.76
CA PRO A 275 -16.81 3.78 2.85
C PRO A 275 -16.94 4.08 1.35
N ARG A 276 -17.89 4.92 0.95
CA ARG A 276 -18.17 5.33 -0.44
C ARG A 276 -17.54 6.69 -0.74
N LEU A 277 -17.41 7.59 0.25
CA LEU A 277 -16.95 8.95 0.04
C LEU A 277 -15.67 9.25 0.82
N SER A 278 -14.62 9.62 0.09
CA SER A 278 -13.39 10.18 0.66
C SER A 278 -13.07 11.53 0.05
N VAL A 279 -12.48 12.44 0.82
CA VAL A 279 -11.98 13.75 0.34
C VAL A 279 -10.49 13.82 0.64
N SER A 280 -9.69 14.15 -0.35
CA SER A 280 -8.24 14.36 -0.18
C SER A 280 -7.90 15.84 -0.35
N VAL A 281 -6.99 16.33 0.47
CA VAL A 281 -6.35 17.64 0.33
C VAL A 281 -4.85 17.41 0.28
N GLN A 282 -4.18 18.03 -0.70
CA GLN A 282 -2.76 17.91 -0.94
C GLN A 282 -2.12 19.29 -1.00
N LEU A 283 -0.98 19.43 -0.33
CA LEU A 283 -0.05 20.55 -0.46
C LEU A 283 1.29 20.00 -0.94
N GLN A 284 1.89 20.65 -1.93
CA GLN A 284 3.23 20.35 -2.42
C GLN A 284 4.01 21.65 -2.59
N LEU A 285 5.24 21.64 -2.10
CA LEU A 285 6.22 22.71 -2.21
C LEU A 285 7.44 22.13 -2.92
N SER A 286 7.97 22.82 -3.91
CA SER A 286 9.16 22.35 -4.64
C SER A 286 10.03 23.51 -5.09
N ASP A 287 11.34 23.33 -4.93
CA ASP A 287 12.38 24.12 -5.57
C ASP A 287 12.79 23.43 -6.86
N ASN A 288 12.69 24.14 -7.99
CA ASN A 288 12.87 23.62 -9.35
C ASN A 288 14.07 24.31 -10.01
N ASN A 289 15.04 23.51 -10.46
CA ASN A 289 16.25 23.96 -11.15
C ASN A 289 16.26 23.46 -12.60
N TYR A 290 16.23 24.40 -13.55
CA TYR A 290 16.31 24.14 -14.97
C TYR A 290 17.75 24.27 -15.45
N PHE A 291 18.42 23.13 -15.64
CA PHE A 291 19.86 23.08 -15.89
C PHE A 291 20.31 23.81 -17.17
N GLN A 292 19.40 24.01 -18.13
CA GLN A 292 19.68 24.65 -19.42
C GLN A 292 19.17 26.10 -19.51
N ASP A 293 18.29 26.54 -18.59
CA ASP A 293 17.70 27.88 -18.62
C ASP A 293 17.41 28.34 -17.19
N ALA A 294 18.43 28.91 -16.53
CA ALA A 294 18.33 29.38 -15.15
C ALA A 294 17.27 30.48 -14.96
N ASN A 295 16.79 31.12 -16.03
CA ASN A 295 15.69 32.09 -15.92
C ASN A 295 14.37 31.43 -15.50
N ARG A 296 14.24 30.11 -15.71
CA ARG A 296 13.08 29.31 -15.33
C ARG A 296 13.20 28.71 -13.93
N ASP A 297 14.35 28.83 -13.26
CA ASP A 297 14.51 28.35 -11.89
C ASP A 297 13.42 28.96 -11.01
N ALA A 298 12.66 28.12 -10.32
CA ALA A 298 11.41 28.54 -9.70
C ALA A 298 11.12 27.81 -8.39
N PHE A 299 10.43 28.51 -7.50
CA PHE A 299 9.76 27.89 -6.36
C PHE A 299 8.28 27.73 -6.68
N THR A 300 7.76 26.50 -6.56
CA THR A 300 6.37 26.18 -6.89
C THR A 300 5.63 25.70 -5.66
N THR A 301 4.45 26.29 -5.42
CA THR A 301 3.48 25.85 -4.41
C THR A 301 2.24 25.34 -5.11
N THR A 302 1.85 24.09 -4.85
CA THR A 302 0.61 23.51 -5.36
C THR A 302 -0.30 23.07 -4.23
N VAL A 303 -1.55 23.50 -4.27
CA VAL A 303 -2.63 23.02 -3.41
C VAL A 303 -3.68 22.34 -4.29
N ALA A 304 -4.08 21.14 -3.95
CA ALA A 304 -5.14 20.42 -4.63
C ALA A 304 -6.12 19.80 -3.63
N ALA A 305 -7.39 19.72 -4.00
CA ALA A 305 -8.41 19.06 -3.19
C ALA A 305 -9.43 18.36 -4.08
N GLY A 306 -9.98 17.24 -3.62
CA GLY A 306 -10.90 16.46 -4.44
C GLY A 306 -11.62 15.33 -3.71
N PRO A 307 -12.94 15.18 -3.92
CA PRO A 307 -13.67 14.02 -3.49
C PRO A 307 -13.47 12.83 -4.44
N VAL A 308 -13.59 11.63 -3.88
CA VAL A 308 -13.78 10.37 -4.59
C VAL A 308 -15.04 9.72 -4.01
N LEU A 309 -16.02 9.48 -4.88
CA LEU A 309 -17.29 8.82 -4.57
C LEU A 309 -17.36 7.48 -5.30
N THR A 310 -17.56 6.40 -4.57
CA THR A 310 -17.70 5.04 -5.10
C THR A 310 -19.11 4.50 -4.81
N LEU A 311 -19.90 4.31 -5.86
CA LEU A 311 -21.27 3.80 -5.79
C LEU A 311 -21.38 2.51 -6.62
N ASP A 312 -21.29 1.37 -5.94
CA ASP A 312 -21.26 0.03 -6.53
C ASP A 312 -20.16 -0.11 -7.60
N LYS A 313 -20.58 -0.15 -8.87
CA LYS A 313 -19.70 -0.27 -10.05
C LYS A 313 -19.29 1.10 -10.61
N ASN A 314 -19.65 2.19 -9.96
CA ASN A 314 -19.36 3.55 -10.40
C ASN A 314 -18.33 4.18 -9.47
N ARG A 315 -17.37 4.90 -10.03
CA ARG A 315 -16.45 5.73 -9.28
C ARG A 315 -16.38 7.10 -9.94
N LEU A 316 -16.61 8.15 -9.16
CA LEU A 316 -16.50 9.54 -9.59
C LEU A 316 -15.40 10.20 -8.76
N SER A 317 -14.45 10.86 -9.42
CA SER A 317 -13.43 11.67 -8.76
C SER A 317 -13.42 13.06 -9.36
N ALA A 318 -13.40 14.07 -8.50
CA ALA A 318 -13.22 15.46 -8.90
C ALA A 318 -11.95 16.02 -8.26
N THR A 319 -11.35 17.03 -8.87
CA THR A 319 -10.17 17.71 -8.33
C THR A 319 -10.24 19.18 -8.69
N ILE A 320 -9.91 20.04 -7.72
CA ILE A 320 -9.57 21.44 -7.94
C ILE A 320 -8.12 21.63 -7.53
N SER A 321 -7.40 22.50 -8.24
CA SER A 321 -6.00 22.79 -7.95
C SER A 321 -5.66 24.26 -8.16
N LEU A 322 -4.76 24.77 -7.32
CA LEU A 322 -4.10 26.06 -7.46
C LEU A 322 -2.60 25.82 -7.42
N THR A 323 -1.87 26.34 -8.41
CA THR A 323 -0.42 26.32 -8.46
C THR A 323 0.08 27.74 -8.61
N ASP A 324 0.96 28.14 -7.72
CA ASP A 324 1.71 29.39 -7.75
C ASP A 324 3.16 29.04 -8.07
N GLU A 325 3.70 29.58 -9.16
CA GLU A 325 5.09 29.39 -9.57
C GLU A 325 5.78 30.74 -9.62
N ASN A 326 6.81 30.89 -8.78
CA ASN A 326 7.63 32.08 -8.72
C ASN A 326 9.01 31.76 -9.29
N ALA A 327 9.22 32.14 -10.55
CA ALA A 327 10.43 31.91 -11.32
C ALA A 327 11.41 33.08 -11.20
N THR A 328 12.66 32.82 -11.59
CA THR A 328 13.73 33.81 -11.59
C THR A 328 13.45 34.99 -12.53
N HIS A 329 12.73 34.74 -13.63
CA HIS A 329 12.18 35.79 -14.49
C HIS A 329 10.65 35.71 -14.51
N ASP A 330 10.02 36.87 -14.32
CA ASP A 330 8.56 37.01 -14.23
C ASP A 330 7.81 36.36 -15.40
N VAL A 331 8.37 36.40 -16.61
CA VAL A 331 7.80 35.79 -17.83
C VAL A 331 7.51 34.28 -17.70
N TYR A 332 8.18 33.62 -16.74
CA TYR A 332 8.00 32.21 -16.41
C TYR A 332 7.23 31.99 -15.11
N SER A 333 7.02 33.03 -14.30
CA SER A 333 6.14 32.97 -13.12
C SER A 333 4.69 32.89 -13.57
N PHE A 334 3.85 32.20 -12.81
CA PHE A 334 2.41 32.13 -13.12
C PHE A 334 1.56 31.74 -11.92
N LEU A 335 0.29 32.14 -12.00
CA LEU A 335 -0.79 31.54 -11.22
C LEU A 335 -1.63 30.62 -12.12
N ARG A 336 -1.79 29.37 -11.71
CA ARG A 336 -2.55 28.36 -12.44
C ARG A 336 -3.68 27.81 -11.61
N THR A 337 -4.89 27.86 -12.16
CA THR A 337 -6.05 27.16 -11.60
C THR A 337 -6.38 25.94 -12.45
N GLY A 338 -6.90 24.89 -11.82
CA GLY A 338 -7.28 23.67 -12.52
C GLY A 338 -8.52 23.03 -11.91
N ALA A 339 -9.30 22.38 -12.75
CA ALA A 339 -10.42 21.55 -12.36
C ALA A 339 -10.40 20.25 -13.16
N GLY A 340 -10.75 19.14 -12.54
CA GLY A 340 -10.79 17.83 -13.17
C GLY A 340 -11.99 17.03 -12.70
N LEU A 341 -12.57 16.26 -13.62
CA LEU A 341 -13.61 15.28 -13.33
C LEU A 341 -13.27 13.99 -14.06
N ARG A 342 -13.41 12.86 -13.38
CA ARG A 342 -13.27 11.53 -13.97
C ARG A 342 -14.35 10.61 -13.44
N TYR A 343 -14.97 9.88 -14.35
CA TYR A 343 -15.96 8.86 -14.07
C TYR A 343 -15.47 7.52 -14.61
N ASP A 344 -15.38 6.52 -13.73
CA ASP A 344 -15.06 5.13 -14.08
C ASP A 344 -16.30 4.25 -13.84
N ARG A 345 -16.61 3.36 -14.79
CA ARG A 345 -17.71 2.39 -14.71
C ARG A 345 -17.17 0.98 -14.91
N GLN A 346 -17.28 0.15 -13.88
CA GLN A 346 -17.02 -1.29 -14.00
C GLN A 346 -18.21 -1.98 -14.70
N LEU A 347 -17.88 -2.80 -15.68
CA LEU A 347 -18.81 -3.59 -16.49
C LEU A 347 -18.62 -5.08 -16.20
N THR A 348 -19.42 -5.92 -16.85
CA THR A 348 -19.24 -7.39 -16.79
C THR A 348 -17.97 -7.80 -17.54
N ALA A 349 -17.55 -9.05 -17.33
CA ALA A 349 -16.38 -9.63 -17.97
C ALA A 349 -15.09 -8.79 -17.76
N ASP A 350 -14.86 -8.28 -16.56
CA ASP A 350 -13.62 -7.58 -16.19
C ASP A 350 -13.25 -6.39 -17.09
N LEU A 351 -14.28 -5.74 -17.63
CA LEU A 351 -14.17 -4.55 -18.45
C LEU A 351 -14.50 -3.32 -17.60
N ALA A 352 -13.81 -2.21 -17.83
CA ALA A 352 -14.14 -0.92 -17.25
C ALA A 352 -14.08 0.17 -18.32
N LEU A 353 -14.99 1.13 -18.27
CA LEU A 353 -14.95 2.33 -19.08
C LEU A 353 -14.57 3.52 -18.20
N PHE A 354 -13.93 4.52 -18.78
CA PHE A 354 -13.79 5.81 -18.14
C PHE A 354 -14.02 6.96 -19.12
N ALA A 355 -14.46 8.07 -18.58
CA ALA A 355 -14.48 9.38 -19.23
C ALA A 355 -13.90 10.42 -18.26
N SER A 356 -13.17 11.39 -18.79
CA SER A 356 -12.54 12.44 -18.02
C SER A 356 -12.56 13.78 -18.75
N GLY A 357 -12.67 14.86 -18.00
CA GLY A 357 -12.48 16.22 -18.47
C GLY A 357 -11.57 16.97 -17.49
N ARG A 358 -10.60 17.71 -18.02
CA ARG A 358 -9.72 18.58 -17.23
C ARG A 358 -9.68 19.96 -17.86
N TYR A 359 -9.86 20.98 -17.04
CA TYR A 359 -9.64 22.38 -17.37
C TYR A 359 -8.42 22.91 -16.65
N ARG A 360 -7.64 23.75 -17.31
CA ARG A 360 -6.52 24.48 -16.73
C ARG A 360 -6.47 25.89 -17.30
N GLU A 361 -6.33 26.85 -16.42
CA GLU A 361 -6.08 28.25 -16.78
C GLU A 361 -4.75 28.67 -16.16
N THR A 362 -3.82 29.18 -16.97
CA THR A 362 -2.50 29.65 -16.53
C THR A 362 -2.38 31.12 -16.88
N ASN A 363 -2.28 31.97 -15.87
CA ASN A 363 -2.03 33.39 -16.03
C ASN A 363 -0.55 33.64 -15.72
N TYR A 364 0.24 33.91 -16.76
CA TYR A 364 1.66 34.19 -16.62
C TYR A 364 1.89 35.60 -16.12
N GLU A 365 2.92 35.79 -15.32
CA GLU A 365 3.42 37.10 -14.96
C GLU A 365 4.39 37.59 -16.05
N GLY A 366 4.65 38.89 -16.09
CA GLY A 366 5.53 39.48 -17.11
C GLY A 366 4.91 39.58 -18.51
N VAL A 367 5.52 40.45 -19.32
CA VAL A 367 5.08 40.71 -20.69
C VAL A 367 6.01 40.03 -21.67
N GLU A 368 5.44 39.28 -22.60
CA GLU A 368 6.18 38.66 -23.68
C GLU A 368 6.64 39.74 -24.68
N ALA A 369 7.93 40.08 -24.68
CA ALA A 369 8.45 41.26 -25.38
C ALA A 369 8.14 41.30 -26.90
N LEU A 370 8.02 40.14 -27.55
CA LEU A 370 7.69 40.07 -28.98
C LEU A 370 6.20 40.35 -29.26
N PHE A 371 5.34 40.14 -28.26
CA PHE A 371 3.88 40.24 -28.40
C PHE A 371 3.29 41.46 -27.70
N ASP A 372 4.00 42.03 -26.71
CA ASP A 372 3.55 43.12 -25.82
C ASP A 372 2.15 42.83 -25.25
N LYS A 373 1.99 41.58 -24.79
CA LYS A 373 0.75 41.04 -24.22
C LYS A 373 1.06 40.18 -23.02
N ASP A 374 0.16 40.24 -22.05
CA ASP A 374 0.07 39.25 -20.98
C ASP A 374 -0.39 37.91 -21.56
N ARG A 375 0.27 36.82 -21.16
CA ARG A 375 -0.06 35.48 -21.60
C ARG A 375 -1.05 34.81 -20.65
N LEU A 376 -2.22 34.47 -21.18
CA LEU A 376 -3.23 33.66 -20.51
C LEU A 376 -3.55 32.45 -21.36
N ASP A 377 -3.30 31.26 -20.82
CA ASP A 377 -3.55 30.00 -21.51
C ASP A 377 -4.74 29.27 -20.86
N LYS A 378 -5.68 28.82 -21.69
CA LYS A 378 -6.84 28.00 -21.29
C LYS A 378 -6.80 26.68 -22.03
N ILE A 379 -6.69 25.59 -21.29
CA ILE A 379 -6.50 24.24 -21.85
C ILE A 379 -7.62 23.32 -21.36
N TRP A 380 -8.26 22.64 -22.29
CA TRP A 380 -9.20 21.56 -22.04
C TRP A 380 -8.61 20.23 -22.51
N ASP A 381 -8.55 19.24 -21.62
CA ASP A 381 -8.26 17.85 -21.96
C ASP A 381 -9.54 17.01 -21.78
N MET A 382 -9.99 16.34 -22.84
CA MET A 382 -11.15 15.45 -22.83
C MET A 382 -10.73 14.04 -23.19
N GLY A 383 -10.94 13.10 -22.29
CA GLY A 383 -10.45 11.73 -22.41
C GLY A 383 -11.56 10.70 -22.27
N VAL A 384 -11.48 9.63 -23.07
CA VAL A 384 -12.29 8.42 -22.92
C VAL A 384 -11.42 7.19 -23.03
N GLY A 385 -11.81 6.11 -22.37
CA GLY A 385 -11.07 4.86 -22.52
C GLY A 385 -11.77 3.64 -21.96
N ILE A 386 -11.18 2.51 -22.28
CA ILE A 386 -11.63 1.17 -21.93
C ILE A 386 -10.47 0.38 -21.37
N THR A 387 -10.69 -0.32 -20.27
CA THR A 387 -9.70 -1.19 -19.64
C THR A 387 -10.26 -2.60 -19.53
N LYS A 388 -9.45 -3.59 -19.88
CA LYS A 388 -9.78 -5.00 -19.75
C LYS A 388 -8.74 -5.66 -18.87
N VAL A 389 -9.17 -6.30 -17.78
CA VAL A 389 -8.27 -7.19 -17.02
C VAL A 389 -8.16 -8.51 -17.79
N MET A 390 -6.93 -8.84 -18.16
CA MET A 390 -6.58 -10.04 -18.93
C MET A 390 -6.28 -11.22 -18.01
N TRP A 391 -5.77 -10.94 -16.80
CA TRP A 391 -5.41 -11.95 -15.83
C TRP A 391 -5.40 -11.38 -14.41
N ARG A 392 -5.73 -12.21 -13.41
CA ARG A 392 -5.52 -11.94 -11.98
C ARG A 392 -4.90 -13.15 -11.30
N SER A 393 -4.06 -12.90 -10.29
CA SER A 393 -3.60 -13.98 -9.41
C SER A 393 -4.77 -14.56 -8.61
N ALA A 394 -4.62 -15.79 -8.12
CA ALA A 394 -5.62 -16.44 -7.25
C ALA A 394 -5.92 -15.61 -5.99
N THR A 395 -4.94 -14.85 -5.49
CA THR A 395 -5.06 -13.95 -4.34
C THR A 395 -5.59 -12.55 -4.69
N GLN A 396 -5.82 -12.27 -5.97
CA GLN A 396 -6.19 -10.97 -6.54
C GLN A 396 -5.22 -9.81 -6.22
N GLN A 397 -4.04 -10.11 -5.68
CA GLN A 397 -3.00 -9.11 -5.39
C GLN A 397 -2.24 -8.69 -6.65
N ARG A 398 -2.27 -9.51 -7.71
CA ARG A 398 -1.60 -9.22 -8.98
C ARG A 398 -2.61 -9.22 -10.11
N GLN A 399 -2.45 -8.31 -11.05
CA GLN A 399 -3.29 -8.26 -12.24
C GLN A 399 -2.53 -7.75 -13.46
N LEU A 400 -2.90 -8.27 -14.62
CA LEU A 400 -2.49 -7.78 -15.93
C LEU A 400 -3.71 -7.19 -16.64
N SER A 401 -3.62 -5.95 -17.09
CA SER A 401 -4.69 -5.28 -17.82
C SER A 401 -4.18 -4.57 -19.07
N VAL A 402 -5.07 -4.44 -20.06
CA VAL A 402 -4.85 -3.62 -21.25
C VAL A 402 -5.84 -2.47 -21.22
N GLN A 403 -5.36 -1.26 -21.46
CA GLN A 403 -6.16 -0.05 -21.60
C GLN A 403 -5.98 0.52 -23.01
N LEU A 404 -7.10 0.92 -23.62
CA LEU A 404 -7.11 1.75 -24.81
C LEU A 404 -7.81 3.06 -24.45
N SER A 405 -7.18 4.19 -24.77
CA SER A 405 -7.74 5.51 -24.50
C SER A 405 -7.49 6.48 -25.64
N HIS A 406 -8.35 7.50 -25.71
CA HIS A 406 -8.22 8.61 -26.62
C HIS A 406 -8.42 9.91 -25.84
N THR A 407 -7.54 10.87 -26.06
CA THR A 407 -7.56 12.20 -25.44
C THR A 407 -7.49 13.26 -26.52
N TYR A 408 -8.42 14.21 -26.48
CA TYR A 408 -8.39 15.44 -27.26
C TYR A 408 -8.00 16.60 -26.35
N THR A 409 -7.05 17.42 -26.80
CA THR A 409 -6.63 18.64 -26.13
C THR A 409 -6.94 19.84 -27.02
N ASP A 410 -7.61 20.84 -26.45
CA ASP A 410 -7.85 22.16 -27.04
C ASP A 410 -7.18 23.21 -26.13
N ALA A 411 -6.18 23.90 -26.67
CA ALA A 411 -5.43 24.94 -25.98
C ALA A 411 -5.62 26.28 -26.69
N ASN A 412 -6.15 27.25 -25.97
CA ASN A 412 -6.36 28.61 -26.44
C ASN A 412 -5.53 29.59 -25.59
N SER A 413 -4.83 30.51 -26.25
CA SER A 413 -3.97 31.49 -25.59
C SER A 413 -4.23 32.90 -26.11
N THR A 414 -3.97 33.93 -25.29
CA THR A 414 -3.96 35.34 -25.73
C THR A 414 -2.87 35.64 -26.77
N ILE A 415 -1.89 34.74 -26.91
CA ILE A 415 -0.84 34.76 -27.92
C ILE A 415 -1.04 33.56 -28.85
N ASP A 416 -1.33 33.82 -30.13
CA ASP A 416 -1.69 32.78 -31.13
C ASP A 416 -0.63 31.67 -31.27
N LEU A 417 0.64 31.97 -30.96
CA LEU A 417 1.75 31.01 -30.96
C LEU A 417 1.52 29.81 -30.04
N TYR A 418 0.75 29.98 -28.96
CA TYR A 418 0.48 28.93 -27.96
C TYR A 418 -0.91 28.31 -28.10
N THR A 419 -1.65 28.65 -29.17
CA THR A 419 -2.98 28.08 -29.45
C THR A 419 -2.82 26.84 -30.34
N TYR A 420 -3.21 25.66 -29.85
CA TYR A 420 -3.05 24.38 -30.55
C TYR A 420 -4.16 23.39 -30.21
N GLU A 421 -4.38 22.44 -31.12
CA GLU A 421 -5.19 21.24 -30.87
C GLU A 421 -4.31 20.00 -31.04
N LYS A 422 -4.64 18.92 -30.31
CA LYS A 422 -4.03 17.61 -30.53
C LYS A 422 -4.90 16.45 -30.09
N ASN A 423 -4.71 15.31 -30.74
CA ASN A 423 -5.31 14.02 -30.41
C ASN A 423 -4.23 13.01 -30.05
N VAL A 424 -4.41 12.32 -28.94
CA VAL A 424 -3.54 11.22 -28.51
C VAL A 424 -4.36 9.95 -28.33
N THR A 425 -4.01 8.89 -29.06
CA THR A 425 -4.59 7.56 -28.87
C THR A 425 -3.53 6.65 -28.27
N ALA A 426 -3.79 6.12 -27.08
CA ALA A 426 -2.82 5.37 -26.29
C ALA A 426 -3.29 3.94 -26.03
N THR A 427 -2.38 2.97 -26.18
CA THR A 427 -2.57 1.59 -25.72
C THR A 427 -1.59 1.31 -24.61
N LEU A 428 -2.07 0.86 -23.45
CA LEU A 428 -1.26 0.68 -22.25
C LEU A 428 -1.46 -0.73 -21.68
N LEU A 429 -0.39 -1.53 -21.68
CA LEU A 429 -0.33 -2.80 -20.97
C LEU A 429 0.18 -2.54 -19.55
N GLN A 430 -0.55 -3.00 -18.53
CA GLN A 430 -0.27 -2.70 -17.13
C GLN A 430 -0.21 -3.99 -16.31
N PHE A 431 0.86 -4.17 -15.55
CA PHE A 431 1.02 -5.21 -14.55
C PHE A 431 1.13 -4.59 -13.16
N ALA A 432 0.12 -4.79 -12.31
CA ALA A 432 0.11 -4.36 -10.92
C ALA A 432 0.33 -5.55 -9.99
N PHE A 433 1.08 -5.39 -8.90
CA PHE A 433 1.45 -6.47 -7.98
C PHE A 433 1.59 -6.09 -6.51
#